data_AF-A0A5J4TFK2-F1
#
_entry.id   AF-A0A5J4TFK2-F1
#
_cell.length_a   1.000
_cell.length_b   1.000
_cell.length_c   1.000
_cell.angle_alpha   90.00
_cell.angle_beta   90.00
_cell.angle_gamma   90.00
#
_symmetry.space_group_name_H-M   'P 1'
#
loop_
_entity.id
_entity.type
_entity.pdbx_description
1 polymer ?
#
loop_
_entity_poly.entity_id
_entity_poly.type
_entity_poly.pdbx_seq_one_letter_code
_entity_poly.pdbx_strand_id
1 'polypeptide(L)'
;VINTPNALHSLSILTCYKINIHFSQENDQLTLALRSIIKRCLRRIQVFGDSSTQSELINARYVGVLVIAISTASGSGEEQDDGIRYGMDFISDFIRCLHQGKNKYSSFPPQPLLAHRSDEQLEEEGGNEEIDSLQKYKGDYGHIKNSANEAKGMILNYFIEQGNRKPYWYNW
;
A
#
# COMPACT_ATOMS: atom_id res chain seq x y z
N VAL A 1 -18.25 18.39 -0.90
CA VAL A 1 -18.09 16.98 -0.48
C VAL A 1 -18.59 16.12 -1.63
N ILE A 2 -17.71 15.46 -2.37
CA ILE A 2 -18.11 14.51 -3.41
C ILE A 2 -18.47 13.21 -2.68
N ASN A 3 -19.76 12.91 -2.62
CA ASN A 3 -20.29 11.73 -1.94
C ASN A 3 -20.31 10.57 -2.94
N THR A 4 -19.21 9.83 -3.04
CA THR A 4 -19.12 8.60 -3.85
C THR A 4 -18.69 7.41 -2.99
N PRO A 5 -19.54 6.94 -2.04
CA PRO A 5 -19.16 5.90 -1.08
C PRO A 5 -18.70 4.58 -1.71
N ASN A 6 -19.03 4.34 -2.98
CA ASN A 6 -18.76 3.09 -3.67
C ASN A 6 -17.62 3.17 -4.70
N ALA A 7 -17.16 4.36 -5.09
CA ALA A 7 -16.17 4.50 -6.16
C ALA A 7 -14.79 3.96 -5.74
N LEU A 8 -14.30 4.37 -4.56
CA LEU A 8 -13.00 3.92 -4.05
C LEU A 8 -12.99 2.43 -3.71
N HIS A 9 -14.08 1.92 -3.16
CA HIS A 9 -14.24 0.50 -2.93
C HIS A 9 -14.21 -0.30 -4.24
N SER A 10 -14.94 0.15 -5.26
CA SER A 10 -14.96 -0.49 -6.59
C SER A 10 -13.58 -0.44 -7.25
N LEU A 11 -12.90 0.71 -7.20
CA LEU A 11 -11.55 0.87 -7.71
C LEU A 11 -10.55 -0.05 -6.98
N SER A 12 -10.69 -0.19 -5.66
CA SER A 12 -9.83 -1.07 -4.87
C SER A 12 -10.01 -2.52 -5.32
N ILE A 13 -11.24 -3.02 -5.40
CA ILE A 13 -11.52 -4.38 -5.90
C ILE A 13 -10.96 -4.61 -7.30
N LEU A 14 -11.07 -3.62 -8.20
CA LEU A 14 -10.60 -3.75 -9.58
C LEU A 14 -9.09 -3.91 -9.69
N THR A 15 -8.29 -3.52 -8.69
CA THR A 15 -6.84 -3.76 -8.72
C THR A 15 -6.48 -5.25 -8.63
N CYS A 16 -7.39 -6.07 -8.12
CA CYS A 16 -7.28 -7.54 -8.04
C CYS A 16 -8.15 -8.25 -9.08
N TYR A 17 -8.78 -7.51 -10.01
CA TYR A 17 -9.67 -8.10 -11.02
C TYR A 17 -8.94 -9.14 -11.88
N LYS A 18 -9.48 -10.37 -11.90
CA LYS A 18 -8.93 -11.52 -12.64
C LYS A 18 -7.45 -11.79 -12.35
N ILE A 19 -6.99 -11.45 -11.16
CA ILE A 19 -5.63 -11.75 -10.74
C ILE A 19 -5.44 -13.28 -10.73
N ASN A 20 -4.32 -13.78 -11.28
CA ASN A 20 -4.05 -15.22 -11.49
C ASN A 20 -5.05 -16.00 -12.36
N ILE A 21 -5.91 -15.32 -13.13
CA ILE A 21 -6.83 -15.98 -14.08
C ILE A 21 -6.32 -15.72 -15.50
N HIS A 22 -5.89 -16.77 -16.18
CA HIS A 22 -5.46 -16.73 -17.56
C HIS A 22 -6.60 -17.15 -18.49
N PHE A 23 -7.06 -16.25 -19.36
CA PHE A 23 -8.16 -16.53 -20.29
C PHE A 23 -7.69 -16.57 -21.74
N SER A 24 -7.06 -15.47 -22.19
CA SER A 24 -6.43 -15.35 -23.50
C SER A 24 -5.34 -14.30 -23.41
N GLN A 25 -4.32 -14.38 -24.27
CA GLN A 25 -3.21 -13.42 -24.24
C GLN A 25 -3.69 -11.95 -24.32
N GLU A 26 -4.66 -11.67 -25.18
CA GLU A 26 -5.23 -10.33 -25.32
C GLU A 26 -5.99 -9.87 -24.07
N ASN A 27 -6.81 -10.76 -23.48
CA ASN A 27 -7.54 -10.44 -22.25
C ASN A 27 -6.58 -10.27 -21.06
N ASP A 28 -5.53 -11.07 -20.99
CA ASP A 28 -4.54 -11.01 -19.92
C ASP A 28 -3.73 -9.69 -20.01
N GLN A 29 -3.35 -9.27 -21.21
CA GLN A 29 -2.74 -7.96 -21.44
C GLN A 29 -3.68 -6.80 -21.08
N LEU A 30 -4.96 -6.88 -21.47
CA LEU A 30 -5.96 -5.86 -21.14
C LEU A 30 -6.17 -5.74 -19.63
N THR A 31 -6.29 -6.86 -18.93
CA THR A 31 -6.48 -6.88 -17.47
C THR A 31 -5.23 -6.42 -16.72
N LEU A 32 -4.02 -6.71 -17.21
CA LEU A 32 -2.77 -6.14 -16.69
C LEU A 32 -2.75 -4.62 -16.82
N ALA A 33 -3.05 -4.09 -18.02
CA ALA A 33 -3.09 -2.65 -18.28
C ALA A 33 -4.14 -1.94 -17.40
N LEU A 34 -5.35 -2.53 -17.30
CA LEU A 34 -6.41 -2.01 -16.45
C LEU A 34 -5.97 -1.91 -14.99
N ARG A 35 -5.38 -2.98 -14.43
CA ARG A 35 -4.87 -2.98 -13.05
C ARG A 35 -3.80 -1.91 -12.85
N SER A 36 -2.87 -1.75 -13.80
CA SER A 36 -1.82 -0.70 -13.74
C SER A 36 -2.41 0.71 -13.71
N ILE A 37 -3.40 1.00 -14.57
CA ILE A 37 -4.08 2.29 -14.61
C ILE A 37 -4.80 2.58 -13.29
N ILE A 38 -5.52 1.60 -12.75
CA ILE A 38 -6.29 1.76 -11.51
C ILE A 38 -5.36 1.96 -10.31
N LYS A 39 -4.27 1.20 -10.21
CA LYS A 39 -3.23 1.41 -9.18
C LYS A 39 -2.67 2.84 -9.23
N ARG A 40 -2.38 3.36 -10.42
CA ARG A 40 -1.91 4.76 -10.61
C ARG A 40 -2.99 5.78 -10.23
N CYS A 41 -4.26 5.51 -10.53
CA CYS A 41 -5.38 6.36 -10.15
C CYS A 41 -5.51 6.46 -8.63
N LEU A 42 -5.51 5.31 -7.94
CA LEU A 42 -5.57 5.25 -6.48
C LEU A 42 -4.36 5.96 -5.82
N ARG A 43 -3.17 5.95 -6.46
CA ARG A 43 -2.04 6.82 -6.03
C ARG A 43 -2.38 8.26 -5.99
N ARG A 44 -2.97 8.75 -7.06
CA ARG A 44 -3.29 10.17 -7.16
C ARG A 44 -4.32 10.52 -6.10
N ILE A 45 -5.32 9.68 -5.89
CA ILE A 45 -6.31 9.86 -4.82
C ILE A 45 -5.62 9.93 -3.45
N GLN A 46 -4.72 8.99 -3.13
CA GLN A 46 -3.99 8.98 -1.88
C GLN A 46 -3.04 10.20 -1.71
N VAL A 47 -2.30 10.55 -2.76
CA VAL A 47 -1.31 11.66 -2.79
C VAL A 47 -1.94 13.04 -2.88
N PHE A 48 -3.17 13.20 -3.36
CA PHE A 48 -3.86 14.51 -3.40
C PHE A 48 -5.03 14.58 -2.42
N GLY A 49 -5.44 13.46 -1.84
CA GLY A 49 -6.57 13.35 -0.93
C GLY A 49 -6.30 13.94 0.45
N ASP A 50 -7.31 14.58 1.01
CA ASP A 50 -7.34 15.10 2.38
C ASP A 50 -7.62 13.98 3.41
N SER A 51 -7.82 14.36 4.68
CA SER A 51 -8.15 13.42 5.76
C SER A 51 -9.41 12.58 5.46
N SER A 52 -10.46 13.19 4.88
CA SER A 52 -11.68 12.49 4.47
C SER A 52 -11.36 11.39 3.45
N THR A 53 -10.53 11.72 2.46
CA THR A 53 -10.10 10.77 1.43
C THR A 53 -9.34 9.59 2.04
N GLN A 54 -8.45 9.82 3.01
CA GLN A 54 -7.73 8.72 3.68
C GLN A 54 -8.68 7.79 4.45
N SER A 55 -9.69 8.36 5.12
CA SER A 55 -10.72 7.58 5.83
C SER A 55 -11.52 6.69 4.87
N GLU A 56 -11.90 7.21 3.70
CA GLU A 56 -12.60 6.43 2.68
C GLU A 56 -11.74 5.29 2.11
N LEU A 57 -10.43 5.51 1.91
CA LEU A 57 -9.51 4.47 1.46
C LEU A 57 -9.41 3.32 2.47
N ILE A 58 -9.37 3.62 3.78
CA ILE A 58 -9.37 2.59 4.83
C ILE A 58 -10.69 1.84 4.85
N ASN A 59 -11.82 2.55 4.79
CA ASN A 59 -13.14 1.92 4.73
C ASN A 59 -13.30 1.04 3.49
N ALA A 60 -12.61 1.35 2.39
CA ALA A 60 -12.56 0.55 1.17
C ALA A 60 -11.65 -0.69 1.26
N ARG A 61 -11.00 -0.96 2.41
CA ARG A 61 -9.96 -1.99 2.60
C ARG A 61 -8.78 -1.86 1.62
N TYR A 62 -8.42 -0.62 1.28
CA TYR A 62 -7.40 -0.36 0.27
C TYR A 62 -6.03 -0.96 0.63
N VAL A 63 -5.63 -0.93 1.90
CA VAL A 63 -4.37 -1.54 2.36
C VAL A 63 -4.36 -3.05 2.12
N GLY A 64 -5.44 -3.74 2.52
CA GLY A 64 -5.55 -5.18 2.31
C GLY A 64 -5.52 -5.58 0.83
N VAL A 65 -6.17 -4.79 -0.01
CA VAL A 65 -6.13 -4.95 -1.47
C VAL A 65 -4.71 -4.82 -2.02
N LEU A 66 -3.91 -3.89 -1.51
CA LEU A 66 -2.50 -3.75 -1.91
C LEU A 66 -1.66 -4.96 -1.50
N VAL A 67 -1.89 -5.51 -0.30
CA VAL A 67 -1.23 -6.74 0.17
C VAL A 67 -1.51 -7.90 -0.78
N ILE A 68 -2.79 -8.16 -1.10
CA ILE A 68 -3.18 -9.23 -2.03
C ILE A 68 -2.49 -9.05 -3.40
N ALA A 69 -2.40 -7.81 -3.88
CA ALA A 69 -1.76 -7.51 -5.15
C ALA A 69 -0.24 -7.77 -5.12
N ILE A 70 0.42 -7.55 -3.98
CA ILE A 70 1.86 -7.85 -3.78
C ILE A 70 2.05 -9.36 -3.68
N SER A 71 1.28 -10.06 -2.85
CA SER A 71 1.37 -11.53 -2.66
C SER A 71 1.14 -12.33 -3.92
N THR A 72 0.39 -11.77 -4.86
CA THR A 72 0.19 -12.41 -6.16
C THR A 72 1.34 -12.13 -7.14
N ALA A 73 2.00 -10.98 -6.99
CA ALA A 73 3.10 -10.56 -7.83
C ALA A 73 4.43 -11.21 -7.43
N SER A 74 4.55 -11.76 -6.22
CA SER A 74 5.74 -12.51 -5.78
C SER A 74 5.86 -13.91 -6.41
N GLY A 75 4.87 -14.34 -7.20
CA GLY A 75 4.82 -15.66 -7.84
C GLY A 75 5.34 -15.77 -9.28
N SER A 76 5.66 -14.68 -9.99
CA SER A 76 6.17 -14.73 -11.38
C SER A 76 7.08 -13.54 -11.75
N GLY A 77 7.74 -13.59 -12.92
CA GLY A 77 8.99 -12.88 -13.25
C GLY A 77 9.00 -11.34 -13.40
N GLU A 78 10.00 -10.81 -14.11
CA GLU A 78 10.50 -9.42 -14.08
C GLU A 78 9.46 -8.27 -14.20
N GLU A 79 8.37 -8.42 -14.94
CA GLU A 79 7.32 -7.38 -15.03
C GLU A 79 6.49 -7.23 -13.74
N GLN A 80 6.59 -8.18 -12.80
CA GLN A 80 5.94 -8.11 -11.50
C GLN A 80 6.74 -7.34 -10.45
N ASP A 81 8.04 -7.14 -10.67
CA ASP A 81 8.93 -6.43 -9.74
C ASP A 81 8.52 -4.96 -9.59
N ASP A 82 8.14 -4.31 -10.70
CA ASP A 82 7.59 -2.96 -10.66
C ASP A 82 6.24 -2.94 -9.93
N GLY A 83 5.40 -3.96 -10.12
CA GLY A 83 4.12 -4.09 -9.42
C GLY A 83 4.29 -4.22 -7.90
N ILE A 84 5.26 -5.02 -7.47
CA ILE A 84 5.68 -5.22 -6.08
C ILE A 84 6.23 -3.92 -5.52
N ARG A 85 7.20 -3.30 -6.20
CA ARG A 85 7.82 -2.05 -5.77
C ARG A 85 6.79 -0.94 -5.61
N TYR A 86 5.94 -0.76 -6.63
CA TYR A 86 4.84 0.20 -6.53
C TYR A 86 4.00 -0.10 -5.29
N GLY A 87 3.50 -1.32 -5.13
CA GLY A 87 2.69 -1.73 -3.98
C GLY A 87 3.32 -1.41 -2.63
N MET A 88 4.62 -1.66 -2.47
CA MET A 88 5.35 -1.36 -1.24
C MET A 88 5.55 0.14 -1.00
N ASP A 89 5.94 0.90 -2.04
CA ASP A 89 6.06 2.36 -1.97
C ASP A 89 4.72 2.96 -1.50
N PHE A 90 3.61 2.43 -2.00
CA PHE A 90 2.26 2.86 -1.63
C PHE A 90 1.91 2.62 -0.17
N ILE A 91 2.08 1.37 0.29
CA ILE A 91 1.78 1.02 1.69
C ILE A 91 2.61 1.89 2.62
N SER A 92 3.91 2.04 2.32
CA SER A 92 4.84 2.87 3.10
C SER A 92 4.42 4.34 3.13
N ASP A 93 4.13 4.93 1.96
CA ASP A 93 3.71 6.32 1.84
C ASP A 93 2.39 6.58 2.57
N PHE A 94 1.42 5.66 2.44
CA PHE A 94 0.10 5.78 3.05
C PHE A 94 0.19 5.74 4.57
N ILE A 95 0.84 4.72 5.11
CA ILE A 95 1.05 4.53 6.55
C ILE A 95 1.83 5.71 7.14
N ARG A 96 2.91 6.15 6.48
CA ARG A 96 3.67 7.35 6.89
C ARG A 96 2.79 8.60 6.96
N CYS A 97 1.97 8.85 5.94
CA CYS A 97 1.09 10.01 5.92
C CYS A 97 0.06 9.95 7.07
N LEU A 98 -0.45 8.77 7.42
CA LEU A 98 -1.34 8.61 8.57
C LEU A 98 -0.62 8.87 9.90
N HIS A 99 0.63 8.46 10.05
CA HIS A 99 1.42 8.68 11.28
C HIS A 99 1.88 10.12 11.47
N GLN A 100 2.46 10.71 10.44
CA GLN A 100 3.14 12.00 10.54
C GLN A 100 2.25 13.16 10.12
N GLY A 101 1.06 12.86 9.57
CA GLY A 101 0.30 13.84 8.83
C GLY A 101 0.96 14.13 7.49
N LYS A 102 0.42 15.13 6.80
CA LYS A 102 0.88 15.52 5.47
C LYS A 102 0.82 17.03 5.36
N ASN A 103 1.84 17.61 4.71
CA ASN A 103 1.96 19.05 4.50
C ASN A 103 2.13 19.44 3.02
N LYS A 104 2.11 18.46 2.11
CA LYS A 104 2.37 18.64 0.68
C LYS A 104 1.18 18.17 -0.14
N TYR A 105 0.67 19.02 -1.05
CA TYR A 105 -0.52 18.82 -1.90
C TYR A 105 -1.86 18.84 -1.18
N SER A 106 -2.00 18.09 -0.09
CA SER A 106 -3.11 18.18 0.85
C SER A 106 -2.55 18.18 2.26
N SER A 107 -3.11 19.02 3.13
CA SER A 107 -2.63 19.16 4.51
C SER A 107 -3.59 18.50 5.48
N PHE A 108 -3.09 17.59 6.31
CA PHE A 108 -3.84 17.03 7.42
C PHE A 108 -2.90 16.65 8.58
N PRO A 109 -3.34 16.78 9.84
CA PRO A 109 -2.54 16.36 10.99
C PRO A 109 -2.43 14.82 11.05
N PRO A 110 -1.49 14.27 11.84
CA PRO A 110 -1.48 12.85 12.19
C PRO A 110 -2.88 12.27 12.46
N GLN A 111 -3.15 11.08 11.92
CA GLN A 111 -4.42 10.36 12.02
C GLN A 111 -4.21 9.00 12.71
N PRO A 112 -3.92 8.95 14.02
CA PRO A 112 -3.49 7.75 14.72
C PRO A 112 -4.54 6.62 14.71
N LEU A 113 -5.83 6.95 14.71
CA LEU A 113 -6.91 5.94 14.62
C LEU A 113 -6.97 5.27 13.24
N LEU A 114 -6.69 6.04 12.18
CA LEU A 114 -6.67 5.52 10.82
C LEU A 114 -5.43 4.68 10.55
N ALA A 115 -4.29 5.11 11.11
CA ALA A 115 -3.07 4.33 11.16
C ALA A 115 -3.30 2.96 11.80
N HIS A 116 -3.87 2.92 13.00
CA HIS A 116 -4.19 1.67 13.70
C HIS A 116 -5.05 0.73 12.85
N ARG A 117 -6.11 1.24 12.22
CA ARG A 117 -6.96 0.43 11.32
C ARG A 117 -6.22 -0.07 10.08
N SER A 118 -5.27 0.70 9.59
CA SER A 118 -4.45 0.30 8.43
C SER A 118 -3.51 -0.83 8.82
N ASP A 119 -2.94 -0.78 10.02
CA ASP A 119 -2.12 -1.86 10.57
C ASP A 119 -2.95 -3.12 10.82
N GLU A 120 -4.17 -3.00 11.36
CA GLU A 120 -5.10 -4.12 11.51
C GLU A 120 -5.40 -4.77 10.15
N GLN A 121 -5.67 -3.99 9.11
CA GLN A 121 -5.90 -4.53 7.75
C GLN A 121 -4.65 -5.18 7.16
N LEU A 122 -3.46 -4.63 7.43
CA LEU A 122 -2.21 -5.20 6.97
C LEU A 122 -1.99 -6.58 7.61
N GLU A 123 -2.20 -6.70 8.92
CA GLU A 123 -2.07 -7.94 9.67
C GLU A 123 -3.14 -8.97 9.26
N GLU A 124 -4.41 -8.55 9.13
CA GLU A 124 -5.52 -9.42 8.72
C GLU A 124 -5.25 -10.15 7.39
N GLU A 125 -4.56 -9.50 6.46
CA GLU A 125 -4.27 -10.04 5.13
C GLU A 125 -2.86 -10.66 5.03
N GLY A 126 -2.13 -10.81 6.14
CA GLY A 126 -0.78 -11.38 6.16
C GLY A 126 0.29 -10.52 5.48
N GLY A 127 0.09 -9.19 5.47
CA GLY A 127 0.99 -8.26 4.80
C GLY A 127 2.38 -8.19 5.41
N ASN A 128 2.50 -8.43 6.72
CA ASN A 128 3.78 -8.49 7.41
C ASN A 128 4.60 -9.71 6.96
N GLU A 129 3.95 -10.87 6.85
CA GLU A 129 4.55 -12.11 6.34
C GLU A 129 4.98 -11.95 4.88
N GLU A 130 4.15 -11.33 4.05
CA GLU A 130 4.48 -11.09 2.64
C GLU A 130 5.72 -10.20 2.51
N ILE A 131 5.76 -9.06 3.20
CA ILE A 131 6.90 -8.13 3.20
C ILE A 131 8.17 -8.84 3.69
N ASP A 132 8.08 -9.65 4.75
CA ASP A 132 9.21 -10.42 5.27
C ASP A 132 9.67 -11.53 4.31
N SER A 133 8.77 -12.09 3.50
CA SER A 133 9.11 -13.06 2.48
C SER A 133 9.89 -12.41 1.32
N LEU A 134 9.48 -11.20 0.91
CA LEU A 134 10.14 -10.42 -0.14
C LEU A 134 11.56 -10.01 0.24
N GLN A 135 11.84 -9.73 1.51
CA GLN A 135 13.20 -9.44 2.00
C GLN A 135 14.17 -10.62 1.87
N LYS A 136 13.63 -11.85 1.89
CA LYS A 136 14.40 -13.10 1.82
C LYS A 136 14.54 -13.62 0.39
N TYR A 137 13.86 -12.98 -0.57
CA TYR A 137 13.90 -13.38 -1.97
C TYR A 137 15.34 -13.24 -2.53
N LYS A 138 15.85 -14.29 -3.17
CA LYS A 138 17.27 -14.44 -3.57
C LYS A 138 17.61 -13.87 -4.96
N GLY A 139 16.66 -13.24 -5.66
CA GLY A 139 16.93 -12.56 -6.93
C GLY A 139 17.74 -11.28 -6.74
N ASP A 140 18.43 -10.81 -7.79
CA ASP A 140 19.25 -9.58 -7.79
C ASP A 140 18.39 -8.31 -7.82
N TYR A 141 17.51 -8.18 -6.83
CA TYR A 141 16.52 -7.12 -6.73
C TYR A 141 16.79 -6.25 -5.49
N GLY A 142 17.97 -5.65 -5.44
CA GLY A 142 18.38 -4.77 -4.32
C GLY A 142 17.35 -3.68 -4.00
N HIS A 143 16.59 -3.22 -4.99
CA HIS A 143 15.53 -2.22 -4.83
C HIS A 143 14.26 -2.75 -4.14
N ILE A 144 13.83 -3.99 -4.40
CA ILE A 144 12.69 -4.62 -3.70
C ILE A 144 13.05 -4.80 -2.23
N LYS A 145 14.26 -5.31 -1.96
CA LYS A 145 14.76 -5.45 -0.58
C LYS A 145 14.78 -4.11 0.17
N ASN A 146 15.24 -3.04 -0.48
CA ASN A 146 15.25 -1.71 0.11
C ASN A 146 13.82 -1.22 0.40
N SER A 147 12.91 -1.36 -0.57
CA SER A 147 11.50 -0.96 -0.42
C SER A 147 10.80 -1.73 0.71
N ALA A 148 11.08 -3.03 0.84
CA ALA A 148 10.56 -3.86 1.92
C ALA A 148 11.11 -3.47 3.30
N ASN A 149 12.39 -3.07 3.37
CA ASN A 149 12.99 -2.56 4.60
C ASN A 149 12.40 -1.19 4.99
N GLU A 150 12.16 -0.32 4.02
CA GLU A 150 11.50 0.98 4.24
C GLU A 150 10.07 0.79 4.74
N ALA A 151 9.28 -0.07 4.09
CA ALA A 151 7.93 -0.40 4.51
C ALA A 151 7.88 -0.90 5.95
N LYS A 152 8.73 -1.89 6.27
CA LYS A 152 8.85 -2.44 7.61
C LYS A 152 9.27 -1.38 8.64
N GLY A 153 10.22 -0.51 8.30
CA GLY A 153 10.63 0.61 9.15
C GLY A 153 9.48 1.57 9.44
N MET A 154 8.67 1.90 8.43
CA MET A 154 7.52 2.80 8.58
C MET A 154 6.41 2.21 9.45
N ILE A 155 6.12 0.92 9.27
CA ILE A 155 5.16 0.18 10.10
C ILE A 155 5.65 0.13 11.56
N LEU A 156 6.91 -0.28 11.78
CA LEU A 156 7.49 -0.41 13.12
C LEU A 156 7.65 0.93 13.86
N ASN A 157 7.99 2.01 13.15
CA ASN A 157 8.16 3.32 13.77
C ASN A 157 6.90 3.83 14.48
N TYR A 158 5.70 3.44 14.02
CA TYR A 158 4.46 3.80 14.71
C TYR A 158 4.26 3.06 16.02
N PHE A 159 4.52 1.75 16.04
CA PHE A 159 4.45 0.98 17.28
C PHE A 159 5.44 1.50 18.33
N ILE A 160 6.59 2.03 17.89
CA ILE A 160 7.55 2.72 18.76
C ILE A 160 6.97 4.05 19.28
N GLU A 161 6.32 4.85 18.42
CA GLU A 161 5.65 6.11 18.82
C GLU A 161 4.47 5.90 19.79
N GLN A 162 3.74 4.79 19.67
CA GLN A 162 2.63 4.43 20.57
C GLN A 162 3.12 3.82 21.89
N GLY A 163 4.25 3.09 21.87
CA GLY A 163 4.73 2.30 23.00
C GLY A 163 5.82 2.93 23.88
N ASN A 164 6.53 3.97 23.44
CA ASN A 164 7.67 4.51 24.18
C ASN A 164 7.79 6.04 24.10
N ARG A 165 8.33 6.67 25.17
CA ARG A 165 8.94 8.02 25.07
C ARG A 165 10.00 7.95 23.96
N LYS A 166 9.88 8.84 22.97
CA LYS A 166 10.70 8.89 21.75
C LYS A 166 12.19 8.62 22.03
N PRO A 167 12.85 7.67 21.32
CA PRO A 167 14.28 7.44 21.43
C PRO A 167 15.08 8.70 21.06
N TYR A 168 16.24 8.92 21.70
CA TYR A 168 17.07 10.13 21.56
C TYR A 168 17.54 10.45 20.14
N TRP A 169 17.48 9.50 19.20
CA TRP A 169 17.89 9.66 17.80
C TRP A 169 16.75 10.10 16.87
N TYR A 170 15.52 10.28 17.38
CA TYR A 170 14.37 10.73 16.57
C TYR A 170 14.43 12.22 16.15
N ASN A 171 15.47 12.96 16.56
CA ASN A 171 15.63 14.40 16.32
C ASN A 171 16.89 14.75 15.50
N TRP A 172 17.44 13.82 14.72
CA TRP A 172 18.58 14.08 13.83
C TRP A 172 18.24 13.69 12.40
#